data_AF-A0A174LIU6-F1
#
_entry.id   AF-A0A174LIU6-F1
#
_cell.length_a   1.000
_cell.length_b   1.000
_cell.length_c   1.000
_cell.angle_alpha   90.00
_cell.angle_beta   90.00
_cell.angle_gamma   90.00
#
_symmetry.space_group_name_H-M   'P 1'
#
loop_
_entity.id
_entity.type
_entity.pdbx_description
1 polymer ?
#
loop_
_entity_poly.entity_id
_entity_poly.type
_entity_poly.pdbx_seq_one_letter_code
_entity_poly.pdbx_strand_id
1 'polypeptide(L)'
;MIYCAIIAFFLCFVFIFYISRHSWATTAKDEGVAISVISESLGHTSEKVTHVYLASFDNNAMSKANKKVIATIHPNKKKKP
;
A
#
# COMPACT_ATOMS: atom_id res chain seq x y z
N MET A 1 28.82 21.07 -2.06
CA MET A 1 28.81 19.59 -2.05
C MET A 1 28.49 19.01 -0.66
N ILE A 2 29.09 19.53 0.42
CA ILE A 2 28.84 19.08 1.81
C ILE A 2 27.36 19.17 2.24
N TYR A 3 26.68 20.29 1.98
CA TYR A 3 25.25 20.44 2.34
C TYR A 3 24.33 19.42 1.65
N CYS A 4 24.63 19.06 0.40
CA CYS A 4 23.85 18.06 -0.33
C CYS A 4 24.02 16.66 0.29
N ALA A 5 25.24 16.29 0.69
CA ALA A 5 25.52 15.02 1.37
C ALA A 5 24.84 14.93 2.74
N ILE A 6 24.83 16.03 3.51
CA ILE A 6 24.15 16.10 4.81
C ILE A 6 22.63 15.94 4.62
N ILE A 7 22.03 16.67 3.68
CA ILE A 7 20.60 16.55 3.37
C ILE A 7 20.25 15.13 2.92
N ALA A 8 21.06 14.53 2.04
CA ALA A 8 20.85 13.17 1.56
C ALA A 8 20.94 12.13 2.69
N PHE A 9 21.87 12.29 3.63
CA PHE A 9 22.01 11.42 4.80
C PHE A 9 20.75 11.45 5.69
N PHE A 10 20.25 12.64 6.01
CA PHE A 10 19.04 12.79 6.80
C PHE A 10 17.79 12.26 6.08
N LEU A 11 17.66 12.54 4.78
CA LEU A 11 16.55 12.02 3.99
C LEU A 11 16.58 10.50 3.90
N CYS A 12 17.75 9.89 3.69
CA CYS A 12 17.91 8.45 3.63
C CYS A 12 17.47 7.77 4.93
N PHE A 13 17.90 8.32 6.07
CA PHE A 13 17.50 7.81 7.39
C PHE A 13 15.98 7.85 7.56
N VAL A 14 15.34 8.99 7.30
CA VAL A 14 13.88 9.14 7.40
C VAL A 14 13.14 8.18 6.47
N PHE A 15 13.62 8.01 5.24
CA PHE A 15 13.00 7.15 4.24
C PHE A 15 13.06 5.66 4.62
N ILE A 16 14.18 5.23 5.22
CA ILE A 16 14.36 3.85 5.70
C ILE A 16 13.30 3.52 6.75
N PHE A 17 13.12 4.35 7.79
CA PHE A 17 12.10 4.09 8.82
C PHE A 17 10.68 4.11 8.26
N TYR A 18 10.40 5.03 7.33
CA TYR A 18 9.09 5.10 6.68
C TYR A 18 8.76 3.81 5.93
N ILE A 19 9.68 3.32 5.10
CA ILE A 19 9.50 2.09 4.33
C ILE A 19 9.40 0.88 5.27
N SER A 20 10.28 0.75 6.26
CA SER A 20 10.28 -0.40 7.19
C SER A 20 8.96 -0.49 7.96
N ARG A 21 8.47 0.65 8.46
CA ARG A 21 7.15 0.74 9.11
C ARG A 21 6.03 0.34 8.16
N HIS A 22 6.15 0.75 6.89
CA HIS A 22 5.14 0.43 5.89
C HIS A 22 5.09 -1.05 5.54
N SER A 23 6.26 -1.64 5.35
CA SER A 23 6.43 -3.06 5.08
C SER A 23 5.86 -3.89 6.22
N TRP A 24 6.19 -3.56 7.48
CA TRP A 24 5.70 -4.30 8.64
C TRP A 24 4.17 -4.26 8.75
N ALA A 25 3.56 -3.10 8.59
CA ALA A 25 2.10 -2.94 8.67
C ALA A 25 1.37 -3.73 7.59
N THR A 26 1.89 -3.70 6.35
CA THR A 26 1.35 -4.47 5.22
C THR A 26 1.47 -5.97 5.48
N THR A 27 2.64 -6.46 5.88
CA THR A 27 2.85 -7.87 6.19
C THR A 27 1.96 -8.34 7.35
N ALA A 28 1.84 -7.55 8.42
CA ALA A 28 0.94 -7.90 9.54
C ALA A 28 -0.53 -7.99 9.11
N LYS A 29 -0.98 -7.11 8.20
CA LYS A 29 -2.32 -7.17 7.61
C LYS A 29 -2.52 -8.45 6.79
N ASP A 30 -1.53 -8.80 5.98
CA ASP A 30 -1.59 -9.98 5.11
C ASP A 30 -1.60 -11.30 5.92
N GLU A 31 -0.89 -11.32 7.06
CA GLU A 31 -0.94 -12.42 8.05
C GLU A 31 -2.24 -12.46 8.88
N GLY A 32 -3.19 -11.54 8.60
CA GLY A 32 -4.49 -11.51 9.25
C GLY A 32 -4.49 -10.92 10.67
N VAL A 33 -3.43 -10.20 11.06
CA VAL A 33 -3.40 -9.49 12.35
C VAL A 33 -4.48 -8.41 12.36
N ALA A 34 -5.25 -8.35 13.45
CA ALA A 34 -6.31 -7.36 13.61
C ALA A 34 -5.76 -5.93 13.47
N ILE A 35 -6.49 -5.09 12.74
CA ILE A 35 -6.09 -3.70 12.45
C ILE A 35 -5.87 -2.90 13.75
N SER A 36 -6.65 -3.18 14.80
CA SER A 36 -6.48 -2.58 16.13
C SER A 36 -5.12 -2.88 16.74
N VAL A 37 -4.63 -4.12 16.62
CA VAL A 37 -3.30 -4.54 17.12
C VAL A 37 -2.19 -3.91 16.31
N ILE A 38 -2.34 -3.82 14.98
CA ILE A 38 -1.38 -3.12 14.11
C ILE A 38 -1.34 -1.62 14.45
N SER A 39 -2.51 -1.01 14.68
CA SER A 39 -2.64 0.41 15.03
C SER A 39 -1.94 0.74 16.34
N GLU A 40 -2.19 -0.07 17.37
CA GLU A 40 -1.57 0.03 18.69
C GLU A 40 -0.04 -0.18 18.60
N SER A 41 0.41 -1.19 17.86
CA SER A 41 1.83 -1.52 17.69
C SER A 41 2.61 -0.42 16.95
N LEU A 42 1.93 0.35 16.10
CA LEU A 42 2.51 1.49 15.39
C LEU A 42 2.44 2.79 16.20
N GLY A 43 1.92 2.76 17.42
CA GLY A 43 1.83 3.91 18.33
C GLY A 43 0.73 4.90 17.97
N HIS A 44 -0.28 4.48 17.20
CA HIS A 44 -1.41 5.33 16.86
C HIS A 44 -2.47 5.27 17.97
N THR A 45 -2.63 6.37 18.72
CA THR A 45 -3.74 6.57 19.67
C THR A 45 -5.12 6.67 19.00
N SER A 46 -5.20 6.51 17.66
CA SER A 46 -6.43 6.60 16.88
C SER A 46 -6.33 5.81 15.57
N GLU A 47 -7.28 4.88 15.35
CA GLU A 47 -7.42 4.01 14.18
C GLU A 47 -7.49 4.76 12.82
N LYS A 48 -7.74 6.08 12.84
CA LYS A 48 -7.92 6.94 11.66
C LYS A 48 -6.69 6.98 10.75
N VAL A 49 -5.47 6.94 11.30
CA VAL A 49 -4.24 6.95 10.48
C VAL A 49 -3.95 5.56 9.91
N THR A 50 -4.34 4.50 10.62
CA THR A 50 -4.19 3.11 10.15
C THR A 50 -5.14 2.81 8.98
N HIS A 51 -6.35 3.37 8.98
CA HIS A 51 -7.27 3.23 7.84
C HIS A 51 -6.74 3.89 6.55
N VAL A 52 -6.03 5.02 6.66
CA VAL A 52 -5.35 5.66 5.51
C VAL A 52 -4.17 4.81 5.03
N TYR A 53 -3.46 4.18 5.96
CA TYR A 53 -2.32 3.30 5.67
C TYR A 53 -2.72 2.00 4.94
N LEU A 54 -3.93 1.50 5.21
CA LEU A 54 -4.49 0.28 4.62
C LEU A 54 -5.33 0.54 3.37
N ALA A 55 -5.60 1.80 3.02
CA ALA A 55 -6.38 2.20 1.84
C ALA A 55 -5.64 2.00 0.50
N SER A 56 -4.47 1.37 0.50
CA SER A 56 -3.75 0.99 -0.71
C SER A 56 -4.38 -0.25 -1.36
N PHE A 57 -5.18 0.06 -2.39
CA PHE A 57 -5.73 -0.75 -3.48
C PHE A 57 -6.98 -1.59 -3.18
N ASP A 58 -8.12 -0.93 -3.40
CA ASP A 58 -9.41 -1.58 -3.65
C ASP A 58 -9.27 -2.61 -4.78
N ASN A 59 -9.32 -3.89 -4.41
CA ASN A 59 -9.29 -5.03 -5.34
C ASN A 59 -10.37 -4.93 -6.42
N ASN A 60 -11.47 -4.19 -6.18
CA ASN A 60 -12.47 -3.95 -7.22
C ASN A 60 -11.96 -3.00 -8.31
N ALA A 61 -11.22 -1.96 -7.95
CA ALA A 61 -10.60 -1.04 -8.91
C ALA A 61 -9.56 -1.77 -9.78
N MET A 62 -8.75 -2.64 -9.17
CA MET A 62 -7.78 -3.48 -9.88
C MET A 62 -8.46 -4.52 -10.78
N SER A 63 -9.51 -5.18 -10.30
CA SER A 63 -10.32 -6.13 -11.09
C SER A 63 -10.98 -5.44 -12.29
N LYS A 64 -11.50 -4.22 -12.12
CA LYS A 64 -12.10 -3.42 -13.19
C LYS A 64 -11.08 -2.97 -14.23
N ALA A 65 -9.89 -2.57 -13.80
CA ALA A 65 -8.79 -2.23 -14.70
C ALA A 65 -8.32 -3.46 -15.51
N ASN A 66 -8.11 -4.61 -14.87
CA ASN A 66 -7.72 -5.85 -15.55
C ASN A 66 -8.76 -6.32 -16.57
N LYS A 67 -10.06 -6.25 -16.23
CA LYS A 67 -11.14 -6.57 -17.17
C LYS A 67 -11.12 -5.68 -18.42
N LYS A 68 -10.81 -4.38 -18.26
CA LYS A 68 -10.74 -3.42 -19.37
C LYS A 68 -9.57 -3.73 -20.32
N VAL A 69 -8.40 -4.10 -19.79
CA VAL A 69 -7.22 -4.46 -20.58
C VAL A 69 -7.40 -5.80 -21.31
N ILE A 70 -7.99 -6.80 -20.65
CA ILE A 70 -8.29 -8.10 -21.29
C ILE A 70 -9.29 -7.93 -22.44
N ALA A 71 -10.30 -7.07 -22.27
CA ALA A 71 -11.30 -6.79 -23.31
C ALA A 71 -10.69 -6.12 -24.57
N THR A 72 -9.61 -5.35 -24.43
CA THR A 72 -8.91 -4.75 -25.59
C THR A 72 -8.04 -5.75 -26.34
N ILE A 73 -7.57 -6.81 -25.68
CA ILE A 73 -6.72 -7.85 -26.28
C ILE A 73 -7.58 -8.97 -26.92
N HIS A 74 -8.79 -9.22 -26.40
CA HIS A 74 -9.76 -10.18 -26.95
C HIS A 74 -11.06 -9.49 -27.39
N PRO A 75 -11.14 -8.91 -28.60
CA PRO A 75 -12.30 -8.11 -29.02
C PRO A 75 -13.58 -8.90 -29.34
N ASN A 76 -13.62 -10.24 -29.24
CA ASN A 76 -14.81 -11.00 -29.63
C ASN A 76 -14.93 -12.40 -29.02
N LYS A 77 -15.61 -12.51 -27.87
CA LYS A 77 -16.56 -13.61 -27.69
C LYS A 77 -17.89 -13.01 -27.27
N LYS A 78 -18.72 -12.71 -28.28
CA LYS A 78 -20.18 -12.62 -28.12
C LYS A 78 -20.60 -13.84 -27.30
N LYS A 79 -21.25 -13.61 -26.15
CA LYS A 79 -22.07 -14.62 -25.50
C LYS A 79 -23.06 -15.10 -26.57
N LYS A 80 -22.83 -16.30 -27.12
CA LYS A 80 -23.85 -17.06 -27.84
C LYS A 80 -24.95 -17.39 -26.80
N PRO A 81 -26.23 -17.44 -27.24
CA PRO A 81 -27.40 -17.16 -26.42
C PRO A 81 -27.54 -18.10 -25.22
#